data_AF-A0A9W4VWP9-F1
#
_entry.id   AF-A0A9W4VWP9-F1
#
_cell.length_a   1.000
_cell.length_b   1.000
_cell.length_c   1.000
_cell.angle_alpha   90.00
_cell.angle_beta   90.00
_cell.angle_gamma   90.00
#
_symmetry.space_group_name_H-M   'P 1'
#
loop_
_entity.id
_entity.type
_entity.pdbx_description
1 polymer ?
#
loop_
_entity_poly.entity_id
_entity_poly.type
_entity_poly.pdbx_seq_one_letter_code
_entity_poly.pdbx_strand_id
1 'polypeptide(L)'
;MTADIRASALRTIATERAGLDTLHDALADGLGEPFAAAVAMIQAASGRVIVSGMGKSGHVGRKLAATLASTGTPAHFVHPAEASHGDLGMVRPEDVVIALSWSGETAELAALVGYTRRFRVGLIAFTSNPESTLGKEADIALVLPKVVEACPNGLAPTTSTTMQIALGDALAVALLEARGFSKQDFFVYHPGGKLGAQLKTVESIMHRGVELPLIGLDTLLPDIVSMISEKSFGCAVVMDLDGKLAGVVTDGDLRRKATMGGGASLRARDIMTENPRRIGLDTLAVEALELVNRMRITALVVVDGQERPVGLVHVHDLLAMGVA
;
A
#
# COMPACT_ATOMS: atom_id res chain seq x y z
N MET A 1 13.08 38.79 17.10
CA MET A 1 11.96 37.88 17.43
C MET A 1 11.79 36.75 16.41
N THR A 2 11.66 37.03 15.10
CA THR A 2 11.51 35.99 14.06
C THR A 2 12.72 35.04 13.93
N ALA A 3 13.94 35.57 14.06
CA ALA A 3 15.17 34.76 14.05
C ALA A 3 15.24 33.73 15.19
N ASP A 4 14.70 34.06 16.37
CA ASP A 4 14.70 33.19 17.56
C ASP A 4 13.66 32.07 17.47
N ILE A 5 12.49 32.36 16.88
CA ILE A 5 11.46 31.34 16.61
C ILE A 5 11.97 30.30 15.61
N ARG A 6 12.66 30.72 14.55
CA ARG A 6 13.29 29.79 13.59
C ARG A 6 14.35 28.93 14.28
N ALA A 7 15.18 29.54 15.13
CA ALA A 7 16.19 28.79 15.87
C ALA A 7 15.54 27.75 16.80
N SER A 8 14.41 28.08 17.43
CA SER A 8 13.63 27.14 18.25
C SER A 8 13.16 25.93 17.46
N ALA A 9 12.53 26.14 16.29
CA ALA A 9 12.08 25.04 15.44
C ALA A 9 13.24 24.15 14.96
N LEU A 10 14.37 24.75 14.57
CA LEU A 10 15.57 23.99 14.18
C LEU A 10 16.14 23.16 15.33
N ARG A 11 16.17 23.72 16.56
CA ARG A 11 16.57 22.97 17.76
C ARG A 11 15.63 21.81 18.04
N THR A 12 14.32 22.01 17.93
CA THR A 12 13.33 20.93 18.12
C THR A 12 13.61 19.76 17.18
N ILE A 13 13.75 20.02 15.88
CA ILE A 13 14.03 18.97 14.90
C ILE A 13 15.39 18.32 15.16
N ALA A 14 16.41 19.08 15.55
CA ALA A 14 17.72 18.52 15.88
C ALA A 14 17.66 17.59 17.10
N THR A 15 16.93 17.97 18.16
CA THR A 15 16.72 17.12 19.35
C THR A 15 15.95 15.85 19.00
N GLU A 16 14.89 15.95 18.18
CA GLU A 16 14.14 14.77 17.74
C GLU A 16 14.99 13.82 16.90
N ARG A 17 15.82 14.34 16.00
CA ARG A 17 16.78 13.53 15.23
C ARG A 17 17.75 12.78 16.14
N ALA A 18 18.34 13.46 17.12
CA ALA A 18 19.24 12.80 18.07
C ALA A 18 18.55 11.68 18.85
N GLY A 19 17.27 11.85 19.20
CA GLY A 19 16.47 10.79 19.81
C GLY A 19 16.25 9.58 18.89
N LEU A 20 16.02 9.82 17.59
CA LEU A 20 15.90 8.75 16.59
C LEU A 20 17.24 8.04 16.35
N ASP A 21 18.36 8.77 16.31
CA ASP A 21 19.70 8.17 16.21
C ASP A 21 19.96 7.25 17.43
N THR A 22 19.59 7.69 18.63
CA THR A 22 19.70 6.87 19.85
C THR A 22 18.80 5.63 19.81
N LEU A 23 17.58 5.75 19.27
CA LEU A 23 16.69 4.60 19.08
C LEU A 23 17.24 3.59 18.07
N HIS A 24 17.79 4.08 16.95
CA HIS A 24 18.43 3.24 15.94
C HIS A 24 19.58 2.43 16.54
N ASP A 25 20.46 3.07 17.30
CA ASP A 25 21.59 2.41 17.93
C ASP A 25 21.13 1.37 18.97
N ALA A 26 20.08 1.67 19.74
CA ALA A 26 19.48 0.70 20.66
C ALA A 26 18.88 -0.50 19.93
N LEU A 27 18.28 -0.33 18.75
CA LEU A 27 17.78 -1.46 17.94
C LEU A 27 18.92 -2.34 17.43
N ALA A 28 20.09 -1.76 17.17
CA ALA A 28 21.29 -2.52 16.82
C ALA A 28 21.93 -3.21 18.02
N ASP A 29 21.78 -2.65 19.23
CA ASP A 29 22.39 -3.15 20.46
C ASP A 29 21.43 -3.08 21.68
N GLY A 30 20.92 -4.24 22.10
CA GLY A 30 20.08 -4.41 23.29
C GLY A 30 18.57 -4.46 23.04
N LEU A 31 18.00 -3.56 22.23
CA LEU A 31 16.55 -3.55 21.93
C LEU A 31 16.17 -4.50 20.77
N GLY A 32 17.13 -4.89 19.93
CA GLY A 32 16.90 -5.72 18.74
C GLY A 32 16.29 -7.10 19.05
N GLU A 33 16.79 -7.80 20.07
CA GLU A 33 16.25 -9.11 20.47
C GLU A 33 14.81 -9.02 21.02
N PRO A 34 14.49 -8.13 21.99
CA PRO A 34 13.11 -7.88 22.40
C PRO A 34 12.20 -7.49 21.24
N PHE A 35 12.69 -6.67 20.32
CA PHE A 35 11.94 -6.28 19.13
C PHE A 35 11.60 -7.47 18.24
N ALA A 36 12.57 -8.34 17.94
CA ALA A 36 12.32 -9.56 17.17
C ALA A 36 11.34 -10.50 17.89
N ALA A 37 11.45 -10.63 19.22
CA ALA A 37 10.51 -11.41 20.01
C ALA A 37 9.08 -10.83 19.96
N ALA A 38 8.94 -9.50 19.98
CA ALA A 38 7.65 -8.83 19.84
C ALA A 38 7.01 -9.11 18.48
N VAL A 39 7.79 -9.05 17.40
CA VAL A 39 7.33 -9.43 16.05
C VAL A 39 6.85 -10.88 16.05
N ALA A 40 7.66 -11.81 16.56
CA ALA A 40 7.31 -13.23 16.60
C ALA A 40 6.05 -13.51 17.42
N MET A 41 5.88 -12.85 18.58
CA MET A 41 4.67 -12.96 19.40
C MET A 41 3.42 -12.51 18.63
N ILE A 42 3.49 -11.36 17.94
CA ILE A 42 2.37 -10.85 17.15
C ILE A 42 2.08 -11.76 15.96
N GLN A 43 3.10 -12.32 15.31
CA GLN A 43 2.91 -13.24 14.19
C GLN A 43 2.27 -14.57 14.60
N ALA A 44 2.61 -15.09 15.78
CA ALA A 44 2.06 -16.33 16.29
C ALA A 44 0.62 -16.18 16.82
N ALA A 45 0.18 -14.96 17.10
CA ALA A 45 -1.16 -14.69 17.60
C ALA A 45 -2.23 -14.98 16.54
N SER A 46 -3.27 -15.72 16.92
CA SER A 46 -4.43 -15.98 16.07
C SER A 46 -5.52 -14.90 16.19
N GLY A 47 -5.40 -14.01 17.18
CA GLY A 47 -6.28 -12.87 17.39
C GLY A 47 -5.77 -11.61 16.68
N ARG A 48 -6.03 -10.47 17.31
CA ARG A 48 -5.66 -9.12 16.84
C ARG A 48 -4.66 -8.46 17.78
N VAL A 49 -4.05 -7.39 17.30
CA VAL A 49 -3.26 -6.49 18.14
C VAL A 49 -4.17 -5.44 18.78
N ILE A 50 -4.20 -5.38 20.11
CA ILE A 50 -4.89 -4.32 20.86
C ILE A 50 -3.85 -3.30 21.30
N VAL A 51 -3.96 -2.07 20.80
CA VAL A 51 -3.05 -0.98 21.17
C VAL A 51 -3.73 -0.08 22.21
N SER A 52 -3.01 0.31 23.26
CA SER A 52 -3.54 1.19 24.31
C SER A 52 -2.49 2.16 24.84
N GLY A 53 -2.93 3.31 25.31
CA GLY A 53 -2.09 4.35 25.91
C GLY A 53 -2.89 5.60 26.24
N MET A 54 -2.37 6.45 27.12
CA MET A 54 -2.99 7.72 27.51
C MET A 54 -2.32 8.93 26.86
N GLY A 55 -3.08 10.01 26.69
CA GLY A 55 -2.56 11.30 26.23
C GLY A 55 -1.81 11.20 24.91
N LYS A 56 -0.58 11.75 24.86
CA LYS A 56 0.23 11.76 23.64
C LYS A 56 0.66 10.35 23.21
N SER A 57 1.03 9.47 24.15
CA SER A 57 1.27 8.05 23.84
C SER A 57 0.01 7.35 23.33
N GLY A 58 -1.17 7.72 23.81
CA GLY A 58 -2.45 7.23 23.27
C GLY A 58 -2.69 7.66 21.81
N HIS A 59 -2.37 8.89 21.45
CA HIS A 59 -2.43 9.34 20.05
C HIS A 59 -1.46 8.58 19.14
N VAL A 60 -0.23 8.35 19.62
CA VAL A 60 0.73 7.48 18.91
C VAL A 60 0.16 6.07 18.76
N GLY A 61 -0.44 5.51 19.82
CA GLY A 61 -1.08 4.20 19.80
C GLY A 61 -2.20 4.09 18.77
N ARG A 62 -3.01 5.15 18.58
CA ARG A 62 -4.02 5.19 17.50
C ARG A 62 -3.39 5.13 16.11
N LYS A 63 -2.30 5.88 15.88
CA LYS A 63 -1.57 5.85 14.60
C LYS A 63 -0.97 4.46 14.37
N LEU A 64 -0.38 3.86 15.40
CA LEU A 64 0.18 2.51 15.35
C LEU A 64 -0.89 1.48 14.98
N ALA A 65 -2.04 1.47 15.67
CA ALA A 65 -3.15 0.58 15.36
C ALA A 65 -3.62 0.74 13.90
N ALA A 66 -3.76 1.98 13.43
CA ALA A 66 -4.13 2.25 12.04
C ALA A 66 -3.07 1.74 11.05
N THR A 67 -1.78 1.90 11.37
CA THR A 67 -0.65 1.46 10.52
C THR A 67 -0.58 -0.07 10.46
N LEU A 68 -0.74 -0.76 11.59
CA LEU A 68 -0.79 -2.22 11.63
C LEU A 68 -1.96 -2.74 10.78
N ALA A 69 -3.16 -2.18 10.97
CA ALA A 69 -4.35 -2.60 10.24
C ALA A 69 -4.21 -2.38 8.72
N SER A 70 -3.62 -1.25 8.31
CA SER A 70 -3.40 -0.94 6.89
C SER A 70 -2.28 -1.77 6.24
N THR A 71 -1.41 -2.36 7.05
CA THR A 71 -0.30 -3.23 6.60
C THR A 71 -0.59 -4.72 6.84
N GLY A 72 -1.88 -5.06 6.98
CA GLY A 72 -2.36 -6.44 7.02
C GLY A 72 -2.37 -7.09 8.40
N THR A 73 -1.95 -6.41 9.47
CA THR A 73 -2.03 -6.90 10.86
C THR A 73 -3.30 -6.36 11.53
N PRO A 74 -4.36 -7.17 11.75
CA PRO A 74 -5.60 -6.68 12.35
C PRO A 74 -5.31 -6.05 13.72
N ALA A 75 -5.63 -4.76 13.85
CA ALA A 75 -5.31 -4.01 15.06
C ALA A 75 -6.39 -3.00 15.41
N HIS A 76 -6.61 -2.79 16.71
CA HIS A 76 -7.59 -1.83 17.23
C HIS A 76 -6.98 -1.04 18.39
N PHE A 77 -7.39 0.22 18.52
CA PHE A 77 -7.07 1.03 19.69
C PHE A 77 -8.16 0.90 20.75
N VAL A 78 -7.78 0.57 21.98
CA VAL A 78 -8.68 0.60 23.15
C VAL A 78 -8.18 1.68 24.10
N HIS A 79 -9.05 2.65 24.43
CA HIS A 79 -8.68 3.71 25.35
C HIS A 79 -8.64 3.14 26.79
N PRO A 80 -7.55 3.31 27.54
CA PRO A 80 -7.37 2.58 28.80
C PRO A 80 -8.34 3.04 29.91
N ALA A 81 -8.79 4.30 29.89
CA ALA A 81 -9.86 4.74 30.79
C ALA A 81 -11.18 4.00 30.51
N GLU A 82 -11.56 3.82 29.24
CA GLU A 82 -12.80 3.12 28.85
C GLU A 82 -12.72 1.61 29.06
N ALA A 83 -11.50 1.04 29.02
CA ALA A 83 -11.27 -0.38 29.33
C ALA A 83 -11.84 -0.74 30.71
N SER A 84 -11.63 0.13 31.70
CA SER A 84 -12.17 -0.02 33.05
C SER A 84 -13.71 0.09 33.14
N HIS A 85 -14.35 0.53 32.05
CA HIS A 85 -15.79 0.79 31.94
C HIS A 85 -16.49 -0.08 30.88
N GLY A 86 -15.88 -1.20 30.48
CA GLY A 86 -16.53 -2.23 29.66
C GLY A 86 -15.77 -2.60 28.40
N ASP A 87 -14.90 -1.72 27.90
CA ASP A 87 -14.15 -1.96 26.65
C ASP A 87 -13.09 -3.07 26.79
N LEU A 88 -12.81 -3.56 28.01
CA LEU A 88 -12.06 -4.80 28.20
C LEU A 88 -12.71 -6.00 27.48
N GLY A 89 -14.02 -5.98 27.24
CA GLY A 89 -14.70 -6.98 26.41
C GLY A 89 -14.23 -7.02 24.95
N MET A 90 -13.49 -6.00 24.49
CA MET A 90 -12.86 -5.98 23.17
C MET A 90 -11.55 -6.77 23.13
N VAL A 91 -10.96 -7.10 24.28
CA VAL A 91 -9.73 -7.89 24.39
C VAL A 91 -10.08 -9.37 24.56
N ARG A 92 -9.47 -10.24 23.77
CA ARG A 92 -9.65 -11.70 23.85
C ARG A 92 -8.36 -12.43 24.23
N PRO A 93 -8.44 -13.66 24.77
CA PRO A 93 -7.26 -14.46 25.13
C PRO A 93 -6.26 -14.69 23.98
N GLU A 94 -6.75 -14.77 22.74
CA GLU A 94 -5.95 -14.95 21.53
C GLU A 94 -5.29 -13.66 21.00
N ASP A 95 -5.60 -12.52 21.59
CA ASP A 95 -5.06 -11.22 21.19
C ASP A 95 -3.65 -10.98 21.79
N VAL A 96 -2.97 -9.95 21.27
CA VAL A 96 -1.74 -9.39 21.86
C VAL A 96 -1.97 -7.92 22.15
N VAL A 97 -1.66 -7.49 23.37
CA VAL A 97 -1.77 -6.10 23.80
C VAL A 97 -0.43 -5.40 23.65
N ILE A 98 -0.41 -4.24 22.99
CA ILE A 98 0.69 -3.28 23.02
C ILE A 98 0.27 -2.09 23.86
N ALA A 99 0.91 -1.91 25.02
CA ALA A 99 0.65 -0.80 25.93
C ALA A 99 1.77 0.25 25.83
N LEU A 100 1.40 1.49 25.52
CA LEU A 100 2.32 2.62 25.40
C LEU A 100 2.23 3.50 26.65
N SER A 101 3.33 3.56 27.42
CA SER A 101 3.49 4.50 28.52
C SER A 101 4.97 4.82 28.70
N TRP A 102 5.35 6.08 28.44
CA TRP A 102 6.76 6.49 28.56
C TRP A 102 7.32 6.26 29.97
N SER A 103 6.55 6.58 31.01
CA SER A 103 6.94 6.32 32.41
C SER A 103 6.74 4.87 32.84
N GLY A 104 5.78 4.17 32.20
CA GLY A 104 5.33 2.85 32.61
C GLY A 104 4.43 2.83 33.86
N GLU A 105 4.04 4.00 34.36
CA GLU A 105 3.26 4.19 35.59
C GLU A 105 1.91 4.87 35.35
N THR A 106 1.38 4.81 34.12
CA THR A 106 0.06 5.38 33.79
C THR A 106 -1.05 4.59 34.47
N ALA A 107 -1.72 5.19 35.45
CA ALA A 107 -2.72 4.53 36.29
C ALA A 107 -3.88 3.93 35.49
N GLU A 108 -4.32 4.58 34.40
CA GLU A 108 -5.42 4.11 33.56
C GLU A 108 -5.10 2.77 32.88
N LEU A 109 -3.82 2.41 32.69
CA LEU A 109 -3.43 1.12 32.11
C LEU A 109 -3.57 -0.04 33.10
N ALA A 110 -3.73 0.21 34.41
CA ALA A 110 -3.70 -0.83 35.43
C ALA A 110 -4.77 -1.92 35.20
N ALA A 111 -5.99 -1.54 34.82
CA ALA A 111 -7.06 -2.51 34.54
C ALA A 111 -6.73 -3.39 33.32
N LEU A 112 -6.15 -2.80 32.27
CA LEU A 112 -5.72 -3.52 31.08
C LEU A 112 -4.58 -4.49 31.38
N VAL A 113 -3.56 -4.03 32.11
CA VAL A 113 -2.45 -4.88 32.57
C VAL A 113 -2.98 -6.04 33.41
N GLY A 114 -3.80 -5.76 34.43
CA GLY A 114 -4.40 -6.80 35.28
C GLY A 114 -5.23 -7.82 34.49
N TYR A 115 -5.99 -7.37 33.47
CA TYR A 115 -6.71 -8.27 32.58
C TYR A 115 -5.75 -9.18 31.81
N THR A 116 -4.69 -8.64 31.20
CA THR A 116 -3.72 -9.44 30.45
C THR A 116 -3.08 -10.54 31.30
N ARG A 117 -2.71 -10.22 32.55
CA ARG A 117 -2.10 -11.18 33.46
C ARG A 117 -3.08 -12.26 33.89
N ARG A 118 -4.33 -11.87 34.22
CA ARG A 118 -5.39 -12.80 34.64
C ARG A 118 -5.75 -13.81 33.56
N PHE A 119 -5.81 -13.37 32.30
CA PHE A 119 -6.26 -14.20 31.17
C PHE A 119 -5.12 -14.69 30.27
N ARG A 120 -3.87 -14.40 30.65
CA ARG A 120 -2.65 -14.76 29.90
C ARG A 120 -2.67 -14.26 28.45
N VAL A 121 -3.21 -13.05 28.26
CA VAL A 121 -3.12 -12.31 27.00
C VAL A 121 -1.69 -11.80 26.88
N GLY A 122 -1.06 -11.97 25.72
CA GLY A 122 0.29 -11.46 25.48
C GLY A 122 0.36 -9.94 25.71
N LEU A 123 1.36 -9.47 26.43
CA LEU A 123 1.57 -8.06 26.75
C LEU A 123 2.96 -7.59 26.32
N ILE A 124 2.97 -6.63 25.40
CA ILE A 124 4.17 -5.91 24.95
C ILE A 124 4.10 -4.48 25.48
N ALA A 125 5.16 -4.03 26.16
CA ALA A 125 5.26 -2.67 26.69
C ALA A 125 6.17 -1.79 25.82
N PHE A 126 5.71 -0.57 25.52
CA PHE A 126 6.54 0.51 25.01
C PHE A 126 6.76 1.50 26.15
N THR A 127 7.94 1.47 26.76
CA THR A 127 8.27 2.31 27.92
C THR A 127 9.75 2.69 27.96
N SER A 128 10.11 3.75 28.68
CA SER A 128 11.51 4.11 28.92
C SER A 128 12.08 3.59 30.25
N ASN A 129 11.22 2.95 31.07
CA ASN A 129 11.59 2.48 32.40
C ASN A 129 11.29 0.98 32.54
N PRO A 130 12.31 0.10 32.46
CA PRO A 130 12.10 -1.34 32.62
C PRO A 130 11.62 -1.71 34.03
N GLU A 131 11.97 -0.89 35.03
CA GLU A 131 11.61 -1.13 36.44
C GLU A 131 10.20 -0.65 36.80
N SER A 132 9.49 -0.06 35.85
CA SER A 132 8.11 0.40 36.05
C SER A 132 7.13 -0.76 36.20
N THR A 133 5.94 -0.46 36.73
CA THR A 133 4.83 -1.42 36.81
C THR A 133 4.56 -2.06 35.44
N LEU A 134 4.42 -1.25 34.38
CA LEU A 134 4.18 -1.80 33.03
C LEU A 134 5.38 -2.61 32.51
N GLY A 135 6.61 -2.14 32.74
CA GLY A 135 7.82 -2.82 32.28
C GLY A 135 7.99 -4.21 32.89
N LYS A 136 7.69 -4.35 34.18
CA LYS A 136 7.79 -5.61 34.93
C LYS A 136 6.69 -6.61 34.61
N GLU A 137 5.48 -6.14 34.33
CA GLU A 137 4.33 -7.00 34.08
C GLU A 137 4.25 -7.49 32.61
N ALA A 138 4.94 -6.81 31.68
CA ALA A 138 4.95 -7.20 30.28
C ALA A 138 5.71 -8.51 30.04
N ASP A 139 5.20 -9.31 29.10
CA ASP A 139 5.93 -10.49 28.62
C ASP A 139 7.16 -10.06 27.81
N ILE A 140 7.04 -8.94 27.09
CA ILE A 140 8.14 -8.30 26.34
C ILE A 140 8.13 -6.79 26.60
N ALA A 141 9.21 -6.27 27.17
CA ALA A 141 9.40 -4.82 27.31
C ALA A 141 10.29 -4.31 26.19
N LEU A 142 9.73 -3.49 25.29
CA LEU A 142 10.50 -2.67 24.37
C LEU A 142 10.91 -1.39 25.10
N VAL A 143 12.09 -1.46 25.72
CA VAL A 143 12.63 -0.40 26.57
C VAL A 143 13.28 0.66 25.68
N LEU A 144 12.58 1.77 25.45
CA LEU A 144 13.11 2.90 24.69
C LEU A 144 14.17 3.65 25.49
N PRO A 145 15.29 4.08 24.86
CA PRO A 145 16.31 4.84 25.57
C PRO A 145 15.75 6.18 26.05
N LYS A 146 16.22 6.64 27.21
CA LYS A 146 15.85 7.97 27.73
C LYS A 146 16.45 9.05 26.84
N VAL A 147 15.65 10.07 26.55
CA VAL A 147 16.01 11.17 25.66
C VAL A 147 15.63 12.51 26.28
N VAL A 148 16.21 13.57 25.74
CA VAL A 148 15.84 14.95 26.06
C VAL A 148 14.62 15.33 25.23
N GLU A 149 13.61 15.90 25.87
CA GLU A 149 12.48 16.49 25.15
C GLU A 149 12.89 17.84 24.53
N ALA A 150 12.41 18.11 23.32
CA ALA A 150 12.63 19.38 22.64
C ALA A 150 11.97 20.58 23.34
N CYS A 151 11.01 20.32 24.23
CA CYS A 151 10.37 21.36 25.02
C CYS A 151 11.38 22.00 26.00
N PRO A 152 11.48 23.34 26.10
CA PRO A 152 12.50 23.99 26.94
C PRO A 152 12.50 23.61 28.42
N ASN A 153 11.35 23.18 28.96
CA ASN A 153 11.22 22.73 30.35
C ASN A 153 11.27 21.20 30.49
N GLY A 154 11.42 20.47 29.39
CA GLY A 154 11.46 19.00 29.38
C GLY A 154 10.13 18.31 29.68
N LEU A 155 9.01 19.04 29.79
CA LEU A 155 7.74 18.49 30.28
C LEU A 155 6.83 17.97 29.18
N ALA A 156 6.81 18.64 28.02
CA ALA A 156 5.93 18.25 26.94
C ALA A 156 6.55 17.11 26.12
N PRO A 157 5.84 15.98 25.94
CA PRO A 157 6.29 14.91 25.06
C PRO A 157 6.43 15.40 23.62
N THR A 158 7.63 15.24 23.08
CA THR A 158 8.03 15.63 21.72
C THR A 158 8.88 14.50 21.14
N THR A 159 10.15 14.42 21.53
CA THR A 159 11.11 13.40 21.14
C THR A 159 10.67 12.00 21.56
N SER A 160 10.13 11.83 22.76
CA SER A 160 9.60 10.53 23.22
C SER A 160 8.47 10.00 22.33
N THR A 161 7.54 10.88 21.93
CA THR A 161 6.44 10.50 21.05
C THR A 161 6.91 10.22 19.63
N THR A 162 7.89 10.97 19.12
CA THR A 162 8.51 10.72 17.82
C THR A 162 9.21 9.35 17.79
N MET A 163 9.91 8.98 18.86
CA MET A 163 10.51 7.65 18.99
C MET A 163 9.46 6.54 19.08
N GLN A 164 8.38 6.73 19.84
CA GLN A 164 7.29 5.74 19.90
C GLN A 164 6.62 5.54 18.53
N ILE A 165 6.44 6.60 17.74
CA ILE A 165 5.95 6.49 16.35
C ILE A 165 6.93 5.70 15.50
N ALA A 166 8.22 6.06 15.53
CA ALA A 166 9.25 5.41 14.72
C ALA A 166 9.40 3.92 15.06
N LEU A 167 9.40 3.56 16.34
CA LEU A 167 9.43 2.15 16.78
C LEU A 167 8.17 1.40 16.34
N GLY A 168 7.00 2.03 16.44
CA GLY A 168 5.74 1.47 15.97
C GLY A 168 5.73 1.22 14.45
N ASP A 169 6.30 2.14 13.68
CA ASP A 169 6.41 2.01 12.22
C ASP A 169 7.40 0.92 11.84
N ALA A 170 8.55 0.83 12.51
CA ALA A 170 9.48 -0.28 12.36
C ALA A 170 8.80 -1.63 12.66
N LEU A 171 8.01 -1.72 13.74
CA LEU A 171 7.27 -2.95 14.09
C LEU A 171 6.28 -3.34 12.98
N ALA A 172 5.52 -2.37 12.46
CA ALA A 172 4.56 -2.61 11.39
C ALA A 172 5.24 -3.04 10.08
N VAL A 173 6.36 -2.40 9.71
CA VAL A 173 7.15 -2.77 8.51
C VAL A 173 7.75 -4.17 8.66
N ALA A 174 8.32 -4.50 9.81
CA ALA A 174 8.87 -5.83 10.05
C ALA A 174 7.79 -6.93 9.94
N LEU A 175 6.58 -6.67 10.47
CA LEU A 175 5.43 -7.58 10.34
C LEU A 175 4.94 -7.70 8.89
N LEU A 176 4.92 -6.59 8.16
CA LEU A 176 4.57 -6.54 6.74
C LEU A 176 5.55 -7.38 5.91
N GLU A 177 6.85 -7.17 6.08
CA GLU A 177 7.91 -7.90 5.37
C GLU A 177 7.88 -9.38 5.69
N ALA A 178 7.76 -9.75 6.96
CA ALA A 178 7.77 -11.14 7.39
C ALA A 178 6.53 -11.95 6.93
N ARG A 179 5.47 -11.27 6.46
CA ARG A 179 4.30 -11.90 5.83
C ARG A 179 4.39 -11.98 4.30
N GLY A 180 5.43 -11.39 3.69
CA GLY A 180 5.51 -11.24 2.24
C GLY A 180 4.39 -10.37 1.68
N PHE A 181 3.90 -9.41 2.46
CA PHE A 181 2.75 -8.57 2.11
C PHE A 181 3.00 -7.84 0.80
N SER A 182 2.16 -8.12 -0.20
CA SER A 182 2.36 -7.65 -1.56
C SER A 182 1.71 -6.29 -1.81
N LYS A 183 2.05 -5.65 -2.93
CA LYS A 183 1.33 -4.46 -3.42
C LYS A 183 -0.17 -4.76 -3.64
N GLN A 184 -0.51 -6.00 -3.97
CA GLN A 184 -1.88 -6.43 -4.23
C GLN A 184 -2.68 -6.56 -2.92
N ASP A 185 -2.05 -7.02 -1.84
CA ASP A 185 -2.65 -7.01 -0.49
C ASP A 185 -2.93 -5.59 -0.02
N PHE A 186 -2.03 -4.64 -0.32
CA PHE A 186 -2.24 -3.23 0.00
C PHE A 186 -3.52 -2.65 -0.65
N PHE A 187 -3.86 -3.10 -1.87
CA PHE A 187 -5.07 -2.68 -2.58
C PHE A 187 -6.36 -3.12 -1.87
N VAL A 188 -6.38 -4.35 -1.33
CA VAL A 188 -7.53 -4.87 -0.57
C VAL A 188 -7.88 -3.97 0.62
N TYR A 189 -6.87 -3.39 1.27
CA TYR A 189 -7.07 -2.53 2.44
C TYR A 189 -7.24 -1.03 2.11
N HIS A 190 -7.06 -0.60 0.85
CA HIS A 190 -7.11 0.83 0.46
C HIS A 190 -7.88 1.11 -0.85
N PRO A 191 -9.17 0.75 -0.95
CA PRO A 191 -9.92 0.85 -2.20
C PRO A 191 -10.20 2.30 -2.67
N GLY A 192 -10.17 3.29 -1.77
CA GLY A 192 -10.62 4.67 -2.04
C GLY A 192 -9.53 5.72 -2.31
N GLY A 193 -8.23 5.35 -2.30
CA GLY A 193 -7.12 6.30 -2.42
C GLY A 193 -6.53 6.39 -3.84
N LYS A 194 -5.75 7.46 -4.12
CA LYS A 194 -4.94 7.57 -5.36
C LYS A 194 -4.02 6.36 -5.57
N LEU A 195 -3.50 5.78 -4.48
CA LEU A 195 -2.74 4.52 -4.52
C LEU A 195 -3.59 3.33 -4.99
N GLY A 196 -4.86 3.25 -4.61
CA GLY A 196 -5.78 2.20 -5.08
C GLY A 196 -6.04 2.31 -6.58
N ALA A 197 -6.18 3.54 -7.10
CA ALA A 197 -6.30 3.78 -8.54
C ALA A 197 -5.02 3.40 -9.32
N GLN A 198 -3.83 3.65 -8.73
CA GLN A 198 -2.53 3.30 -9.32
C GLN A 198 -2.26 1.79 -9.39
N LEU A 199 -2.96 0.98 -8.59
CA LEU A 199 -2.73 -0.46 -8.46
C LEU A 199 -3.82 -1.32 -9.12
N LYS A 200 -4.76 -0.73 -9.85
CA LYS A 200 -5.72 -1.48 -10.66
C LYS A 200 -5.02 -2.18 -11.81
N THR A 201 -5.40 -3.43 -12.08
CA THR A 201 -4.92 -4.17 -13.25
C THR A 201 -5.70 -3.78 -14.49
N VAL A 202 -5.05 -3.92 -15.64
CA VAL A 202 -5.62 -3.79 -16.98
C VAL A 202 -6.84 -4.70 -17.15
N GLU A 203 -6.79 -5.92 -16.59
CA GLU A 203 -7.91 -6.85 -16.59
C GLU A 203 -9.21 -6.22 -16.04
N SER A 204 -9.12 -5.38 -15.01
CA SER A 204 -10.29 -4.79 -14.35
C SER A 204 -10.94 -3.65 -15.13
N ILE A 205 -10.29 -3.15 -16.18
CA ILE A 205 -10.72 -1.95 -16.92
C ILE A 205 -10.84 -2.14 -18.43
N MET A 206 -10.27 -3.21 -18.98
CA MET A 206 -10.25 -3.44 -20.41
C MET A 206 -11.63 -3.72 -20.99
N HIS A 207 -11.83 -3.29 -22.23
CA HIS A 207 -12.94 -3.72 -23.08
C HIS A 207 -12.79 -5.18 -23.46
N ARG A 208 -13.92 -5.89 -23.63
CA ARG A 208 -13.94 -7.35 -23.83
C ARG A 208 -15.02 -7.80 -24.81
N GLY A 209 -14.84 -9.02 -25.32
CA GLY A 209 -15.87 -9.73 -26.08
C GLY A 209 -16.30 -8.97 -27.33
N VAL A 210 -17.60 -8.70 -27.43
CA VAL A 210 -18.21 -8.05 -28.61
C VAL A 210 -17.75 -6.61 -28.84
N GLU A 211 -17.14 -5.97 -27.83
CA GLU A 211 -16.59 -4.62 -27.96
C GLU A 211 -15.27 -4.61 -28.73
N LEU A 212 -14.54 -5.73 -28.78
CA LEU A 212 -13.23 -5.78 -29.39
C LEU A 212 -13.31 -5.65 -30.93
N PRO A 213 -12.48 -4.79 -31.56
CA PRO A 213 -12.45 -4.63 -33.01
C PRO A 213 -11.61 -5.74 -33.67
N LEU A 214 -12.01 -7.00 -33.50
CA LEU A 214 -11.26 -8.16 -33.99
C LEU A 214 -11.57 -8.44 -35.47
N ILE A 215 -10.52 -8.59 -36.28
CA ILE A 215 -10.61 -8.92 -37.72
C ILE A 215 -9.58 -10.00 -38.08
N GLY A 216 -9.76 -10.65 -39.24
CA GLY A 216 -8.82 -11.66 -39.75
C GLY A 216 -7.81 -11.08 -40.73
N LEU A 217 -6.74 -11.83 -41.00
CA LEU A 217 -5.70 -11.46 -41.99
C LEU A 217 -6.23 -11.12 -43.39
N ASP A 218 -7.36 -11.72 -43.77
CA ASP A 218 -7.98 -11.58 -45.10
C ASP A 218 -9.11 -10.56 -45.18
N THR A 219 -9.44 -9.88 -44.07
CA THR A 219 -10.49 -8.86 -44.06
C THR A 219 -10.14 -7.73 -45.04
N LEU A 220 -11.11 -7.35 -45.88
CA LEU A 220 -10.93 -6.33 -46.91
C LEU A 220 -11.01 -4.92 -46.32
N LEU A 221 -10.30 -3.99 -46.96
CA LEU A 221 -10.21 -2.59 -46.51
C LEU A 221 -11.57 -1.94 -46.16
N PRO A 222 -12.65 -2.09 -46.94
CA PRO A 222 -13.95 -1.49 -46.58
C PRO A 222 -14.49 -2.00 -45.23
N ASP A 223 -14.35 -3.30 -44.97
CA ASP A 223 -14.80 -3.93 -43.73
C ASP A 223 -13.92 -3.52 -42.54
N ILE A 224 -12.62 -3.33 -42.78
CA ILE A 224 -11.70 -2.78 -41.76
C ILE A 224 -12.13 -1.36 -41.38
N VAL A 225 -12.43 -0.50 -42.37
CA VAL A 225 -12.88 0.87 -42.13
C VAL A 225 -14.21 0.90 -41.38
N SER A 226 -15.16 0.02 -41.74
CA SER A 226 -16.42 -0.13 -41.00
C SER A 226 -16.14 -0.53 -39.55
N MET A 227 -15.26 -1.51 -39.33
CA MET A 227 -14.96 -2.00 -37.99
C MET A 227 -14.34 -0.92 -37.09
N ILE A 228 -13.38 -0.16 -37.60
CA ILE A 228 -12.74 0.92 -36.83
C ILE A 228 -13.76 2.00 -36.45
N SER A 229 -14.64 2.35 -37.39
CA SER A 229 -15.70 3.34 -37.18
C SER A 229 -16.72 2.86 -36.14
N GLU A 230 -17.18 1.60 -36.25
CA GLU A 230 -18.17 1.00 -35.36
C GLU A 230 -17.68 0.87 -33.92
N LYS A 231 -16.42 0.49 -33.72
CA LYS A 231 -15.87 0.27 -32.36
C LYS A 231 -15.26 1.51 -31.72
N SER A 232 -15.01 2.57 -32.50
CA SER A 232 -14.55 3.88 -32.00
C SER A 232 -13.26 3.86 -31.16
N PHE A 233 -12.42 2.83 -31.30
CA PHE A 233 -11.08 2.76 -30.68
C PHE A 233 -9.95 3.30 -31.58
N GLY A 234 -10.27 3.74 -32.81
CA GLY A 234 -9.30 4.20 -33.81
C GLY A 234 -8.37 3.10 -34.33
N CYS A 235 -8.68 1.83 -34.03
CA CYS A 235 -7.92 0.67 -34.49
C CYS A 235 -8.76 -0.61 -34.60
N ALA A 236 -8.25 -1.56 -35.38
CA ALA A 236 -8.73 -2.94 -35.47
C ALA A 236 -7.58 -3.91 -35.21
N VAL A 237 -7.84 -4.94 -34.42
CA VAL A 237 -6.88 -5.95 -34.00
C VAL A 237 -6.96 -7.13 -34.96
N VAL A 238 -5.84 -7.48 -35.59
CA VAL A 238 -5.77 -8.52 -36.60
C VAL A 238 -5.36 -9.83 -35.94
N MET A 239 -6.15 -10.88 -36.16
CA MET A 239 -5.87 -12.23 -35.70
C MET A 239 -5.37 -13.12 -36.84
N ASP A 240 -4.45 -14.02 -36.51
CA ASP A 240 -4.07 -15.11 -37.41
C ASP A 240 -5.11 -16.25 -37.42
N LEU A 241 -4.81 -17.31 -38.17
CA LEU A 241 -5.68 -18.48 -38.29
C LEU A 241 -5.80 -19.30 -36.99
N ASP A 242 -4.85 -19.16 -36.07
CA ASP A 242 -4.85 -19.81 -34.76
C ASP A 242 -5.53 -18.95 -33.68
N GLY A 243 -6.06 -17.78 -34.06
CA GLY A 243 -6.71 -16.81 -33.18
C GLY A 243 -5.73 -16.00 -32.32
N LYS A 244 -4.44 -15.99 -32.67
CA LYS A 244 -3.41 -15.20 -31.98
C LYS A 244 -3.28 -13.82 -32.58
N LEU A 245 -2.69 -12.91 -31.82
CA LEU A 245 -2.44 -11.54 -32.23
C LEU A 245 -1.42 -11.49 -33.37
N ALA A 246 -1.87 -11.14 -34.58
CA ALA A 246 -1.02 -11.00 -35.76
C ALA A 246 -0.59 -9.55 -36.01
N GLY A 247 -1.47 -8.59 -35.74
CA GLY A 247 -1.25 -7.19 -36.10
C GLY A 247 -2.28 -6.22 -35.54
N VAL A 248 -2.08 -4.94 -35.84
CA VAL A 248 -3.09 -3.90 -35.63
C VAL A 248 -3.17 -3.02 -36.88
N VAL A 249 -4.38 -2.59 -37.24
CA VAL A 249 -4.60 -1.54 -38.24
C VAL A 249 -5.14 -0.31 -37.51
N THR A 250 -4.49 0.84 -37.67
CA THR A 250 -4.94 2.10 -37.08
C THR A 250 -5.45 3.09 -38.13
N ASP A 251 -6.20 4.12 -37.74
CA ASP A 251 -6.54 5.26 -38.63
C ASP A 251 -5.29 5.89 -39.28
N GLY A 252 -4.18 5.89 -38.53
CA GLY A 252 -2.89 6.35 -39.04
C GLY A 252 -2.35 5.46 -40.16
N ASP A 253 -2.50 4.14 -40.04
CA ASP A 253 -2.10 3.18 -41.07
C ASP A 253 -2.98 3.28 -42.30
N LEU A 254 -4.29 3.40 -42.11
CA LEU A 254 -5.23 3.66 -43.19
C LEU A 254 -4.83 4.92 -43.97
N ARG A 255 -4.60 6.05 -43.28
CA ARG A 255 -4.19 7.30 -43.94
C ARG A 255 -2.85 7.18 -44.68
N ARG A 256 -1.86 6.49 -44.09
CA ARG A 256 -0.52 6.32 -44.67
C ARG A 256 -0.51 5.35 -45.86
N LYS A 257 -1.34 4.31 -45.82
CA LYS A 257 -1.31 3.22 -46.80
C LYS A 257 -2.42 3.32 -47.86
N ALA A 258 -3.48 4.11 -47.64
CA ALA A 258 -4.50 4.40 -48.64
C ALA A 258 -3.96 5.10 -49.90
N THR A 259 -2.78 5.72 -49.82
CA THR A 259 -2.09 6.36 -50.95
C THR A 259 -1.23 5.39 -51.78
N MET A 260 -1.03 4.13 -51.34
CA MET A 260 -0.13 3.18 -52.01
C MET A 260 -0.75 2.40 -53.19
N GLY A 261 -1.99 2.69 -53.58
CA GLY A 261 -2.69 1.94 -54.64
C GLY A 261 -3.17 0.56 -54.16
N GLY A 262 -4.22 0.02 -54.80
CA GLY A 262 -4.90 -1.23 -54.39
C GLY A 262 -6.34 -1.03 -53.87
N GLY A 263 -6.68 0.17 -53.38
CA GLY A 263 -8.05 0.57 -53.05
C GLY A 263 -8.80 -0.46 -52.20
N ALA A 264 -10.05 -0.77 -52.57
CA ALA A 264 -10.91 -1.70 -51.84
C ALA A 264 -10.43 -3.17 -51.84
N SER A 265 -9.41 -3.52 -52.62
CA SER A 265 -8.89 -4.90 -52.71
C SER A 265 -7.80 -5.23 -51.70
N LEU A 266 -7.26 -4.22 -51.01
CA LEU A 266 -6.27 -4.41 -49.95
C LEU A 266 -6.87 -5.18 -48.77
N ARG A 267 -6.06 -6.07 -48.18
CA ARG A 267 -6.43 -6.87 -47.01
C ARG A 267 -5.71 -6.40 -45.76
N ALA A 268 -6.19 -6.81 -44.60
CA ALA A 268 -5.58 -6.48 -43.31
C ALA A 268 -4.08 -6.80 -43.27
N ARG A 269 -3.68 -7.97 -43.80
CA ARG A 269 -2.28 -8.39 -43.90
C ARG A 269 -1.38 -7.40 -44.68
N ASP A 270 -1.93 -6.68 -45.64
CA ASP A 270 -1.17 -5.77 -46.51
C ASP A 270 -0.91 -4.43 -45.81
N ILE A 271 -1.79 -4.05 -44.88
CA ILE A 271 -1.81 -2.73 -44.27
C ILE A 271 -1.56 -2.70 -42.77
N MET A 272 -1.61 -3.84 -42.07
CA MET A 272 -1.36 -3.89 -40.63
C MET A 272 0.06 -3.48 -40.25
N THR A 273 0.19 -3.04 -39.02
CA THR A 273 1.46 -3.03 -38.29
C THR A 273 1.61 -4.39 -37.62
N GLU A 274 2.64 -5.14 -38.03
CA GLU A 274 3.01 -6.42 -37.43
C GLU A 274 3.59 -6.23 -36.03
N ASN A 275 3.48 -7.26 -35.18
CA ASN A 275 3.99 -7.26 -33.81
C ASN A 275 3.61 -6.01 -32.99
N PRO A 276 2.29 -5.73 -32.85
CA PRO A 276 1.85 -4.56 -32.11
C PRO A 276 2.25 -4.65 -30.64
N ARG A 277 2.34 -3.47 -30.01
CA ARG A 277 2.54 -3.41 -28.55
C ARG A 277 1.34 -4.02 -27.86
N ARG A 278 1.63 -4.90 -26.90
CA ARG A 278 0.65 -5.66 -26.13
C ARG A 278 1.08 -5.75 -24.67
N ILE A 279 0.10 -6.00 -23.82
CA ILE A 279 0.26 -6.13 -22.36
C ILE A 279 -0.51 -7.35 -21.85
N GLY A 280 -0.15 -7.81 -20.66
CA GLY A 280 -0.84 -8.91 -19.99
C GLY A 280 -2.05 -8.45 -19.18
N LEU A 281 -2.87 -9.39 -18.75
CA LEU A 281 -4.04 -9.16 -17.90
C LEU A 281 -3.67 -8.52 -16.54
N ASP A 282 -2.54 -8.95 -15.99
CA ASP A 282 -1.98 -8.54 -14.69
C ASP A 282 -1.22 -7.21 -14.72
N THR A 283 -0.99 -6.64 -15.92
CA THR A 283 -0.29 -5.35 -16.07
C THR A 283 -1.05 -4.25 -15.33
N LEU A 284 -0.32 -3.40 -14.59
CA LEU A 284 -0.95 -2.30 -13.85
C LEU A 284 -1.41 -1.20 -14.81
N ALA A 285 -2.54 -0.55 -14.49
CA ALA A 285 -3.09 0.54 -15.29
C ALA A 285 -2.10 1.72 -15.43
N VAL A 286 -1.28 1.98 -14.40
CA VAL A 286 -0.20 2.99 -14.45
C VAL A 286 0.85 2.62 -15.49
N GLU A 287 1.30 1.37 -15.49
CA GLU A 287 2.29 0.88 -16.45
C GLU A 287 1.75 0.93 -17.88
N ALA A 288 0.46 0.61 -18.06
CA ALA A 288 -0.22 0.77 -19.34
C ALA A 288 -0.29 2.24 -19.78
N LEU A 289 -0.61 3.18 -18.89
CA LEU A 289 -0.65 4.62 -19.19
C LEU A 289 0.74 5.18 -19.54
N GLU A 290 1.77 4.78 -18.80
CA GLU A 290 3.16 5.11 -19.13
C GLU A 290 3.55 4.61 -20.52
N LEU A 291 3.16 3.38 -20.87
CA LEU A 291 3.43 2.80 -22.18
C LEU A 291 2.70 3.56 -23.29
N VAL A 292 1.42 3.88 -23.11
CA VAL A 292 0.61 4.70 -24.04
C VAL A 292 1.27 6.06 -24.28
N ASN A 293 1.67 6.77 -23.22
CA ASN A 293 2.31 8.08 -23.31
C ASN A 293 3.68 8.02 -23.98
N ARG A 294 4.53 7.06 -23.57
CA ARG A 294 5.88 6.88 -24.12
C ARG A 294 5.84 6.54 -25.60
N MET A 295 4.91 5.68 -26.00
CA MET A 295 4.79 5.19 -27.38
C MET A 295 3.92 6.11 -28.27
N ARG A 296 3.23 7.10 -27.68
CA ARG A 296 2.29 8.00 -28.38
C ARG A 296 1.22 7.24 -29.18
N ILE A 297 0.68 6.19 -28.57
CA ILE A 297 -0.45 5.41 -29.08
C ILE A 297 -1.70 5.71 -28.27
N THR A 298 -2.89 5.35 -28.75
CA THR A 298 -4.17 5.62 -28.08
C THR A 298 -4.80 4.37 -27.49
N ALA A 299 -4.39 3.18 -27.92
CA ALA A 299 -4.90 1.91 -27.45
C ALA A 299 -3.78 0.87 -27.27
N LEU A 300 -3.97 -0.04 -26.32
CA LEU A 300 -3.14 -1.22 -26.08
C LEU A 300 -3.96 -2.49 -26.18
N VAL A 301 -3.45 -3.49 -26.90
CA VAL A 301 -4.05 -4.82 -26.98
C VAL A 301 -3.64 -5.62 -25.75
N VAL A 302 -4.60 -6.28 -25.11
CA VAL A 302 -4.37 -7.17 -23.97
C VAL A 302 -4.42 -8.60 -24.45
N VAL A 303 -3.37 -9.37 -24.16
CA VAL A 303 -3.27 -10.78 -24.56
C VAL A 303 -3.26 -11.71 -23.36
N ASP A 304 -3.74 -12.93 -23.56
CA ASP A 304 -3.60 -14.03 -22.61
C ASP A 304 -2.24 -14.74 -22.73
N GLY A 305 -2.01 -15.76 -21.88
CA GLY A 305 -0.78 -16.56 -21.91
C GLY A 305 -0.55 -17.39 -23.18
N GLN A 306 -1.53 -17.43 -24.10
CA GLN A 306 -1.43 -18.09 -25.41
C GLN A 306 -1.31 -17.09 -26.57
N GLU A 307 -1.06 -15.81 -26.28
CA GLU A 307 -0.94 -14.71 -27.25
C GLU A 307 -2.27 -14.40 -27.99
N ARG A 308 -3.41 -14.75 -27.41
CA ARG A 308 -4.73 -14.40 -27.96
C ARG A 308 -5.18 -13.02 -27.47
N PRO A 309 -5.70 -12.15 -28.33
CA PRO A 309 -6.23 -10.86 -27.91
C PRO A 309 -7.54 -11.07 -27.13
N VAL A 310 -7.49 -10.82 -25.82
CA VAL A 310 -8.62 -11.01 -24.89
C VAL A 310 -9.19 -9.70 -24.37
N GLY A 311 -8.51 -8.58 -24.65
CA GLY A 311 -8.97 -7.26 -24.27
C GLY A 311 -8.31 -6.12 -25.03
N LEU A 312 -8.84 -4.91 -24.82
CA LEU A 312 -8.27 -3.67 -25.33
C LEU A 312 -8.46 -2.57 -24.29
N VAL A 313 -7.43 -1.76 -24.07
CA VAL A 313 -7.51 -0.58 -23.20
C VAL A 313 -7.23 0.66 -24.03
N HIS A 314 -8.13 1.64 -23.95
CA HIS A 314 -7.96 2.94 -24.57
C HIS A 314 -7.41 3.96 -23.56
N VAL A 315 -6.73 4.99 -24.06
CA VAL A 315 -6.15 6.05 -23.22
C VAL A 315 -7.22 6.77 -22.37
N HIS A 316 -8.44 6.88 -22.88
CA HIS A 316 -9.54 7.50 -22.14
C HIS A 316 -9.97 6.66 -20.94
N ASP A 317 -9.90 5.33 -21.01
CA ASP A 317 -10.20 4.44 -19.88
C ASP A 317 -9.17 4.64 -18.76
N LEU A 318 -7.91 4.77 -19.15
CA LEU A 318 -6.79 5.04 -18.24
C LEU A 318 -6.88 6.42 -17.58
N LEU A 319 -7.29 7.45 -18.34
CA LEU A 319 -7.44 8.81 -17.84
C LEU A 319 -8.68 8.98 -16.95
N ALA A 320 -9.81 8.36 -17.30
CA ALA A 320 -11.06 8.44 -16.53
C ALA A 320 -10.91 7.87 -15.11
N MET A 321 -9.91 7.02 -14.89
CA MET A 321 -9.59 6.42 -13.59
C MET A 321 -8.84 7.33 -12.62
N GLY A 322 -8.47 8.55 -13.02
CA GLY A 322 -7.68 9.45 -12.17
C GLY A 322 -6.26 8.96 -11.93
N VAL A 323 -5.71 8.19 -12.89
CA VAL A 323 -4.32 7.70 -12.91
C VAL A 323 -3.33 8.79 -13.38
N ALA A 324 -3.85 9.97 -13.74
CA ALA A 324 -3.08 11.17 -14.08
C ALA A 324 -2.68 12.02 -12.86
#